data_AF-A0A965HHF6-F1
#
_entry.id   AF-A0A965HHF6-F1
#
_cell.length_a   1.000
_cell.length_b   1.000
_cell.length_c   1.000
_cell.angle_alpha   90.00
_cell.angle_beta   90.00
_cell.angle_gamma   90.00
#
_symmetry.space_group_name_H-M   'P 1'
#
loop_
_entity.id
_entity.type
_entity.pdbx_description
1 polymer ?
#
loop_
_entity_poly.entity_id
_entity_poly.type
_entity_poly.pdbx_seq_one_letter_code
_entity_poly.pdbx_strand_id
1 'polypeptide(L)'
;MDWNKRINRINRLKEKGEFDRVVMPVSYLGMVVGIVVLAWQGIVVLADGKSHVVALILASVAIPLPSFLTIYRYFRGHFSKRLIA
;
A
#
# COMPACT_ATOMS: atom_id res chain seq x y z
N MET A 1 -36.50 4.95 6.80
CA MET A 1 -35.06 4.63 6.96
C MET A 1 -34.50 4.33 5.58
N ASP A 2 -33.43 5.01 5.19
CA ASP A 2 -32.95 5.00 3.80
C ASP A 2 -31.97 3.83 3.58
N TRP A 3 -32.48 2.69 3.12
CA TRP A 3 -31.72 1.42 3.03
C TRP A 3 -30.46 1.52 2.18
N ASN A 4 -30.48 2.34 1.12
CA ASN A 4 -29.32 2.59 0.26
C ASN A 4 -28.17 3.27 1.01
N LYS A 5 -28.47 4.18 1.95
CA LYS A 5 -27.44 4.82 2.80
C LYS A 5 -26.83 3.81 3.77
N ARG A 6 -27.61 2.86 4.27
CA ARG A 6 -27.16 1.80 5.19
C ARG A 6 -26.23 0.80 4.50
N ILE A 7 -26.58 0.33 3.31
CA ILE A 7 -25.74 -0.60 2.51
C ILE A 7 -24.41 0.07 2.15
N ASN A 8 -24.44 1.32 1.69
CA ASN A 8 -23.23 2.08 1.37
C ASN A 8 -22.32 2.31 2.58
N ARG A 9 -22.89 2.43 3.78
CA ARG A 9 -22.12 2.52 5.03
C ARG A 9 -21.45 1.18 5.37
N ILE A 10 -22.16 0.07 5.25
CA ILE A 10 -21.63 -1.29 5.52
C ILE A 10 -20.48 -1.63 4.56
N ASN A 11 -20.66 -1.35 3.26
CA ASN A 11 -19.61 -1.61 2.26
C ASN A 11 -18.33 -0.82 2.55
N ARG A 12 -18.45 0.46 2.94
CA ARG A 12 -17.29 1.27 3.35
C ARG A 12 -16.61 0.75 4.63
N LEU A 13 -17.38 0.22 5.58
CA LEU A 13 -16.81 -0.40 6.79
C LEU A 13 -16.06 -1.70 6.48
N LYS A 14 -16.60 -2.52 5.57
CA LYS A 14 -15.93 -3.74 5.10
C LYS A 14 -14.64 -3.41 4.35
N GLU A 15 -14.70 -2.46 3.41
CA GLU A 15 -13.54 -1.97 2.65
C GLU A 15 -12.45 -1.44 3.58
N LYS A 16 -12.81 -0.63 4.59
CA LYS A 16 -11.87 -0.17 5.62
C LYS A 16 -11.22 -1.35 6.37
N GLY A 17 -12.01 -2.34 6.77
CA GLY A 17 -11.52 -3.51 7.49
C GLY A 17 -10.54 -4.36 6.67
N GLU A 18 -10.81 -4.55 5.39
CA GLU A 18 -9.90 -5.23 4.45
C GLU A 18 -8.62 -4.43 4.23
N PHE A 19 -8.71 -3.11 4.12
CA PHE A 19 -7.54 -2.24 4.01
C PHE A 19 -6.63 -2.33 5.24
N ASP A 20 -7.22 -2.32 6.44
CA ASP A 20 -6.47 -2.39 7.70
C ASP A 20 -5.84 -3.77 7.93
N ARG A 21 -6.55 -4.85 7.59
CA ARG A 21 -6.09 -6.22 7.87
C ARG A 21 -5.17 -6.81 6.80
N VAL A 22 -5.34 -6.41 5.54
CA VAL A 22 -4.67 -7.09 4.41
C VAL A 22 -3.86 -6.10 3.59
N VAL A 23 -4.51 -5.08 3.01
CA VAL A 23 -3.87 -4.22 1.99
C VAL A 23 -2.68 -3.45 2.56
N MET A 24 -2.84 -2.83 3.74
CA MET A 24 -1.75 -2.08 4.36
C MET A 24 -0.59 -2.98 4.81
N PRO A 25 -0.79 -4.07 5.57
CA PRO A 25 0.30 -4.98 5.91
C PRO A 25 1.07 -5.50 4.68
N VAL A 26 0.36 -5.92 3.64
CA VAL A 26 0.97 -6.39 2.38
C VAL A 26 1.78 -5.27 1.71
N SER A 27 1.27 -4.03 1.71
CA SER A 27 2.02 -2.90 1.15
C SER A 27 3.32 -2.62 1.91
N TYR A 28 3.30 -2.69 3.25
CA TYR A 28 4.51 -2.52 4.06
C TYR A 28 5.51 -3.66 3.85
N LEU A 29 5.04 -4.91 3.73
CA LEU A 29 5.90 -6.03 3.33
C LEU A 29 6.54 -5.78 1.96
N GLY A 30 5.77 -5.31 0.98
CA GLY A 30 6.28 -4.92 -0.33
C GLY A 30 7.34 -3.83 -0.25
N MET A 31 7.15 -2.81 0.58
CA MET A 31 8.14 -1.75 0.82
C MET A 31 9.44 -2.31 1.41
N VAL A 32 9.36 -3.18 2.43
CA VAL A 32 10.54 -3.80 3.04
C VAL A 32 11.30 -4.64 2.00
N VAL A 33 10.59 -5.46 1.23
CA VAL A 33 11.19 -6.23 0.14
C VAL A 33 11.83 -5.31 -0.90
N GLY A 34 11.17 -4.22 -1.28
CA GLY A 34 11.70 -3.23 -2.22
C GLY A 34 13.02 -2.61 -1.72
N ILE A 35 13.10 -2.24 -0.44
CA ILE A 35 14.33 -1.69 0.17
C ILE A 35 15.46 -2.72 0.11
N VAL A 36 15.19 -3.98 0.47
CA VAL A 36 16.17 -5.06 0.41
C VAL A 36 16.66 -5.29 -1.02
N VAL A 37 15.76 -5.27 -2.00
CA VAL A 37 16.10 -5.40 -3.42
C VAL A 37 16.97 -4.24 -3.90
N LEU A 38 16.69 -3.00 -3.50
CA LEU A 38 17.57 -1.86 -3.84
C LEU A 38 18.95 -2.00 -3.20
N ALA A 39 19.02 -2.41 -1.94
CA ALA A 39 20.30 -2.63 -1.26
C ALA A 39 21.12 -3.73 -1.96
N TRP A 40 20.48 -4.86 -2.28
CA TRP A 40 21.07 -5.92 -3.09
C TRP A 40 21.56 -5.41 -4.45
N GLN A 41 20.74 -4.62 -5.15
CA GLN A 41 21.14 -4.08 -6.45
C GLN A 41 22.32 -3.11 -6.35
N GLY A 42 22.41 -2.33 -5.28
CA GLY A 42 23.57 -1.49 -5.00
C GLY A 42 24.85 -2.33 -4.90
N ILE A 43 24.80 -3.46 -4.18
CA ILE A 43 25.93 -4.37 -4.02
C ILE A 43 26.35 -4.99 -5.37
N VAL A 44 25.39 -5.49 -6.15
CA VAL A 44 25.67 -6.12 -7.46
C VAL A 44 26.30 -5.12 -8.43
N VAL A 45 25.81 -3.87 -8.46
CA VAL A 45 26.37 -2.82 -9.32
C VAL A 45 27.81 -2.49 -8.90
N LEU A 46 28.12 -2.47 -7.61
CA LEU A 46 29.48 -2.23 -7.11
C LEU A 46 30.43 -3.40 -7.40
N ALA A 47 29.93 -4.64 -7.39
CA ALA A 47 30.75 -5.84 -7.59
C ALA A 47 31.03 -6.13 -9.08
N ASP A 48 29.99 -6.14 -9.90
CA ASP A 48 30.05 -6.65 -11.28
C ASP A 48 29.71 -5.59 -12.34
N GLY A 49 29.33 -4.36 -11.94
CA GLY A 49 28.91 -3.29 -12.85
C GLY A 49 27.59 -3.54 -13.57
N LYS A 50 26.92 -4.67 -13.31
CA LYS A 50 25.67 -5.08 -13.96
C LYS A 50 24.48 -4.55 -13.19
N SER A 51 23.43 -4.15 -13.92
CA SER A 51 22.18 -3.74 -13.29
C SER A 51 20.98 -4.54 -13.77
N HIS A 52 20.12 -4.92 -12.83
CA HIS A 52 18.84 -5.56 -13.11
C HIS A 52 17.73 -4.51 -13.09
N VAL A 53 17.47 -3.91 -14.25
CA VAL A 53 16.50 -2.81 -14.44
C VAL A 53 15.10 -3.18 -13.92
N VAL A 54 14.65 -4.42 -14.15
CA VAL A 54 13.35 -4.91 -13.67
C VAL A 54 13.26 -4.87 -12.14
N ALA A 55 14.32 -5.27 -11.45
CA ALA A 55 14.37 -5.26 -9.99
C ALA A 55 14.32 -3.81 -9.44
N LEU A 56 15.01 -2.88 -10.11
CA LEU A 56 14.98 -1.45 -9.76
C LEU A 56 13.58 -0.86 -9.94
N ILE A 57 12.89 -1.15 -11.05
CA ILE A 57 11.54 -0.66 -11.31
C ILE A 57 10.57 -1.20 -10.26
N LEU A 58 10.57 -2.51 -10.02
CA LEU A 58 9.68 -3.14 -9.05
C LEU A 58 9.89 -2.58 -7.64
N ALA A 59 11.15 -2.44 -7.22
CA ALA A 59 11.46 -1.86 -5.92
C ALA A 59 11.03 -0.39 -5.81
N SER A 60 11.25 0.41 -6.88
CA SER A 60 10.86 1.82 -6.91
C SER A 60 9.34 2.03 -6.87
N VAL A 61 8.55 1.06 -7.36
CA VAL A 61 7.08 1.09 -7.25
C VAL A 61 6.61 0.59 -5.88
N ALA A 62 7.25 -0.46 -5.35
CA ALA A 62 6.84 -1.09 -4.09
C ALA A 62 7.12 -0.19 -2.87
N ILE A 63 8.21 0.57 -2.87
CA ILE A 63 8.60 1.44 -1.75
C ILE A 63 7.56 2.53 -1.42
N PRO A 64 7.11 3.35 -2.39
CA PRO A 64 6.13 4.41 -2.11
C PRO A 64 4.69 3.89 -1.99
N LEU A 65 4.44 2.60 -2.26
CA LEU A 65 3.10 2.02 -2.28
C LEU A 65 2.29 2.25 -0.99
N PRO A 66 2.85 2.09 0.23
CA PRO A 66 2.11 2.38 1.47
C PRO A 66 1.68 3.85 1.57
N SER A 67 2.52 4.78 1.10
CA SER A 67 2.21 6.21 1.09
C SER A 67 1.05 6.52 0.14
N PHE A 68 1.10 5.98 -1.09
CA PHE A 68 -0.01 6.11 -2.04
C PHE A 68 -1.33 5.54 -1.50
N LEU A 69 -1.28 4.38 -0.86
CA LEU A 69 -2.47 3.76 -0.26
C LEU A 69 -2.98 4.56 0.94
N THR A 70 -2.10 5.17 1.73
CA THR A 70 -2.49 6.05 2.84
C THR A 70 -3.22 7.29 2.32
N ILE A 71 -2.71 7.91 1.24
CA ILE A 71 -3.35 9.04 0.58
C ILE A 71 -4.72 8.63 0.03
N TYR A 72 -4.81 7.47 -0.64
CA TYR A 72 -6.07 6.92 -1.13
C TYR A 72 -7.09 6.75 0.01
N ARG A 73 -6.68 6.17 1.14
CA ARG A 73 -7.52 6.00 2.33
C ARG A 73 -8.01 7.33 2.90
N TYR A 74 -7.17 8.36 2.85
CA TYR A 74 -7.54 9.71 3.27
C TYR A 74 -8.67 10.27 2.42
N PHE A 75 -8.55 10.23 1.08
CA PHE A 75 -9.59 10.71 0.17
C PHE A 75 -10.88 9.88 0.21
N ARG A 76 -10.79 8.56 0.46
CA ARG A 76 -11.98 7.71 0.67
C ARG A 76 -12.67 7.96 2.01
N GLY A 77 -12.08 8.76 2.89
CA GLY A 77 -12.67 9.09 4.18
C GLY A 77 -12.70 7.90 5.15
N HIS A 78 -11.81 6.91 4.99
CA HIS A 78 -11.71 5.77 5.91
C HIS A 78 -11.32 6.20 7.36
N PHE A 79 -10.77 7.41 7.50
CA PHE A 79 -10.48 8.06 8.79
C PHE A 79 -11.66 8.90 9.34
N SER A 80 -12.77 9.03 8.60
CA SER A 80 -13.91 9.85 9.04
C SER A 80 -14.64 9.22 10.22
N LYS A 81 -14.80 9.98 11.31
CA LYS A 81 -15.55 9.59 12.51
C LYS A 81 -17.03 9.25 12.22
N ARG A 82 -17.59 9.74 11.10
CA ARG A 82 -18.98 9.45 10.68
C ARG A 82 -19.24 8.01 10.25
N LEU A 83 -18.19 7.22 10.01
CA LEU A 83 -18.34 5.78 9.76
C LEU A 83 -18.41 4.98 11.07
N ILE A 84 -17.84 5.51 12.15
CA ILE A 84 -17.69 4.86 13.46
C ILE A 84 -18.92 5.11 14.37
N ALA A 85 -19.67 6.19 14.15
CA ALA A 85 -20.90 6.54 14.88
C ALA A 85 -22.16 6.00 14.19
#